data_AF-A0A6J5UFK8-F1
#
_entry.id   AF-A0A6J5UFK8-F1
#
_cell.length_a   1.000
_cell.length_b   1.000
_cell.length_c   1.000
_cell.angle_alpha   90.00
_cell.angle_beta   90.00
_cell.angle_gamma   90.00
#
_symmetry.space_group_name_H-M   'P 1'
#
loop_
_entity.id
_entity.type
_entity.pdbx_description
1 polymer ?
#
loop_
_entity_poly.entity_id
_entity_poly.type
_entity_poly.pdbx_seq_one_letter_code
_entity_poly.pdbx_strand_id
1 'polypeptide(L)'
;MQRIEWNNRAISTVHALFITAMSLYLVFWSDLYSDQQLNAFVTLQSSPLSTFALGVSVGYFLTDLGMIFWFYPALGGLEYVVHHLLSVASVAYAMLTGEGQLYTYMVLISETTTPGINLRWYLDTTGMKGSRTYLINGVVIFIAWLVARILLFMYLFYHLYLHYQQVKQMHIIGKFLAFGVPPILAVMNVMWFGKIFKGLKKTLAKSHILSREAASTCVLPTALPVMYSGAFM
;
A
#
# COMPACT_ATOMS: atom_id res chain seq x y z
N MET A 1 13.01 -1.20 -20.54
CA MET A 1 11.87 -1.44 -19.63
C MET A 1 12.27 -1.35 -18.15
N GLN A 2 13.24 -2.15 -17.67
CA GLN A 2 13.62 -2.19 -16.25
C GLN A 2 13.94 -0.81 -15.63
N ARG A 3 14.79 0.02 -16.26
CA ARG A 3 15.11 1.38 -15.76
C ARG A 3 13.87 2.25 -15.54
N ILE A 4 12.86 2.12 -16.40
CA ILE A 4 11.60 2.89 -16.29
C ILE A 4 10.84 2.44 -15.05
N GLU A 5 10.72 1.13 -14.83
CA GLU A 5 10.04 0.59 -13.64
C GLU A 5 10.78 0.96 -12.33
N TRP A 6 12.12 0.93 -12.35
CA TRP A 6 12.93 1.40 -11.22
C TRP A 6 12.64 2.85 -10.86
N ASN A 7 12.64 3.74 -11.85
CA ASN A 7 12.36 5.15 -11.66
C ASN A 7 10.91 5.38 -11.20
N ASN A 8 9.95 4.69 -11.80
CA ASN A 8 8.54 4.81 -11.44
C ASN A 8 8.30 4.44 -9.98
N ARG A 9 8.92 3.35 -9.52
CA ARG A 9 8.84 2.90 -8.13
C ARG A 9 9.53 3.83 -7.13
N ALA A 10 10.59 4.53 -7.56
CA ALA A 10 11.23 5.53 -6.72
C ALA A 10 10.32 6.75 -6.53
N ILE A 11 9.74 7.25 -7.62
CA ILE A 11 8.80 8.39 -7.58
C ILE A 11 7.55 8.02 -6.76
N SER A 12 6.99 6.83 -6.96
CA SER A 12 5.82 6.37 -6.18
C SER A 12 6.12 6.22 -4.70
N THR A 13 7.33 5.81 -4.34
CA THR A 13 7.76 5.75 -2.93
C THR A 13 7.79 7.14 -2.29
N VAL A 14 8.31 8.15 -3.01
CA VAL A 14 8.38 9.53 -2.50
C VAL A 14 6.98 10.12 -2.31
N HIS A 15 6.10 9.97 -3.32
CA HIS A 15 4.71 10.41 -3.21
C HIS A 15 3.99 9.71 -2.05
N ALA A 16 4.13 8.38 -1.95
CA ALA A 16 3.48 7.59 -0.93
C ALA A 16 3.88 8.03 0.48
N LEU A 17 5.17 8.30 0.73
CA LEU A 17 5.64 8.82 2.02
C LEU A 17 5.04 10.20 2.33
N PHE A 18 5.07 11.12 1.35
CA PHE A 18 4.49 12.45 1.49
C PHE A 18 2.99 12.38 1.82
N ILE A 19 2.21 11.70 0.99
CA ILE A 19 0.75 11.70 1.15
C ILE A 19 0.32 10.92 2.38
N THR A 20 1.03 9.84 2.75
CA THR A 20 0.77 9.13 4.01
C THR A 20 0.97 10.04 5.22
N ALA A 21 2.08 10.77 5.27
CA ALA A 21 2.36 11.70 6.37
C ALA A 21 1.28 12.79 6.46
N MET A 22 0.93 13.41 5.32
CA MET A 22 -0.12 14.41 5.26
C MET A 22 -1.50 13.85 5.68
N SER A 23 -1.84 12.65 5.21
CA SER A 23 -3.13 12.01 5.52
C SER A 23 -3.24 11.67 7.01
N LEU A 24 -2.20 11.10 7.61
CA LEU A 24 -2.18 10.78 9.04
C LEU A 24 -2.29 12.04 9.90
N TYR A 25 -1.54 13.09 9.55
CA TYR A 25 -1.63 14.38 10.23
C TYR A 25 -3.03 14.97 10.13
N LEU A 26 -3.60 15.06 8.94
CA LEU A 26 -4.90 15.70 8.72
C LEU A 26 -6.04 14.90 9.37
N VAL A 27 -6.04 13.57 9.26
CA VAL A 27 -7.13 12.71 9.76
C VAL A 27 -7.10 12.55 11.29
N PHE A 28 -5.92 12.41 11.90
CA PHE A 28 -5.83 12.02 13.32
C PHE A 28 -5.24 13.09 14.23
N TRP A 29 -4.48 14.05 13.71
CA TRP A 29 -3.73 15.00 14.54
C TRP A 29 -4.18 16.45 14.40
N SER A 30 -4.81 16.79 13.28
CA SER A 30 -5.35 18.12 13.04
C SER A 30 -6.80 18.23 13.53
N ASP A 31 -7.19 19.42 13.98
CA ASP A 31 -8.57 19.70 14.37
C ASP A 31 -9.51 19.90 13.16
N LEU A 32 -9.00 19.80 11.92
CA LEU A 32 -9.75 20.13 10.69
C LEU A 32 -11.03 19.29 10.52
N TYR A 33 -10.97 18.04 10.94
CA TYR A 33 -12.08 17.08 10.82
C TYR A 33 -12.63 16.63 12.18
N SER A 34 -12.41 17.42 13.24
CA SER A 34 -12.92 17.12 14.57
C SER A 34 -14.41 17.44 14.68
N ASP A 35 -15.19 16.51 15.24
CA ASP A 35 -16.62 16.70 15.54
C ASP A 35 -16.89 17.78 16.59
N GLN A 36 -15.85 18.29 17.27
CA GLN A 36 -15.98 19.31 18.32
C GLN A 36 -16.29 20.71 17.77
N GLN A 37 -16.08 20.97 16.48
CA GLN A 37 -16.53 22.22 15.85
C GLN A 37 -18.05 22.15 15.59
N LEU A 38 -18.81 22.54 16.61
CA LEU A 38 -20.28 22.49 16.76
C LEU A 38 -21.17 22.92 15.57
N ASN A 39 -20.64 23.46 14.47
CA ASN A 39 -21.42 24.05 13.39
C ASN A 39 -21.02 23.65 11.96
N ALA A 40 -20.03 22.77 11.73
CA ALA A 40 -19.58 22.43 10.37
C ALA A 40 -19.63 20.92 10.10
N PHE A 41 -20.20 20.52 8.96
CA PHE A 41 -20.20 19.13 8.52
C PHE A 41 -18.78 18.70 8.14
N VAL A 42 -18.28 17.62 8.73
CA VAL A 42 -16.92 17.11 8.49
C VAL A 42 -16.66 16.81 7.02
N THR A 43 -17.72 16.49 6.27
CA THR A 43 -17.69 16.21 4.84
C THR A 43 -17.52 17.46 3.97
N LEU A 44 -17.66 18.66 4.52
CA LEU A 44 -17.53 19.95 3.81
C LEU A 44 -16.31 20.76 4.29
N GLN A 45 -15.50 20.19 5.19
CA GLN A 45 -14.31 20.85 5.71
C GLN A 45 -13.13 20.69 4.75
N SER A 46 -12.41 21.79 4.55
CA SER A 46 -11.14 21.82 3.81
C SER A 46 -10.27 22.97 4.29
N SER A 47 -8.99 22.93 3.95
CA SER A 47 -8.00 23.97 4.23
C SER A 47 -7.08 24.14 3.01
N PRO A 48 -6.36 25.28 2.87
CA PRO A 48 -5.38 25.43 1.80
C PRO A 48 -4.32 24.32 1.80
N LEU A 49 -3.88 23.89 2.99
CA LEU A 49 -2.89 22.81 3.14
C LEU A 49 -3.44 21.46 2.67
N SER A 50 -4.68 21.14 3.04
CA SER A 50 -5.29 19.88 2.61
C SER A 50 -5.56 19.88 1.10
N THR A 51 -6.16 20.94 0.56
CA THR A 51 -6.35 21.07 -0.89
C THR A 51 -5.02 21.00 -1.66
N PHE A 52 -3.94 21.62 -1.16
CA PHE A 52 -2.61 21.51 -1.75
C PHE A 52 -2.10 20.05 -1.78
N ALA A 53 -2.19 19.33 -0.66
CA ALA A 53 -1.73 17.94 -0.58
C ALA A 53 -2.53 17.00 -1.50
N LEU A 54 -3.83 17.24 -1.67
CA LEU A 54 -4.64 16.53 -2.67
C LEU A 54 -4.17 16.89 -4.09
N GLY A 55 -3.86 18.15 -4.38
CA GLY A 55 -3.35 18.57 -5.69
C GLY A 55 -2.04 17.92 -6.10
N VAL A 56 -1.10 17.77 -5.16
CA VAL A 56 0.12 16.96 -5.37
C VAL A 56 -0.24 15.53 -5.76
N SER A 57 -1.24 14.94 -5.09
CA SER A 57 -1.68 13.57 -5.38
C SER A 57 -2.43 13.43 -6.70
N VAL A 58 -3.22 14.42 -7.11
CA VAL A 58 -3.85 14.45 -8.44
C VAL A 58 -2.78 14.45 -9.53
N GLY A 59 -1.78 15.34 -9.43
CA GLY A 59 -0.70 15.42 -10.40
C GLY A 59 0.10 14.12 -10.50
N TYR A 60 0.41 13.51 -9.35
CA TYR A 60 1.07 12.22 -9.29
C TYR A 60 0.22 11.11 -9.94
N PHE A 61 -1.04 10.93 -9.53
CA PHE A 61 -1.88 9.85 -10.06
C PHE A 61 -2.18 10.01 -11.55
N LEU A 62 -2.29 11.23 -12.08
CA LEU A 62 -2.39 11.47 -13.52
C LEU A 62 -1.12 11.03 -14.26
N THR A 63 0.05 11.32 -13.70
CA THR A 63 1.34 10.90 -14.26
C THR A 63 1.45 9.38 -14.26
N ASP A 64 1.11 8.73 -13.15
CA ASP A 64 1.15 7.27 -13.02
C ASP A 64 0.14 6.59 -13.96
N LEU A 65 -1.07 7.15 -14.10
CA LEU A 65 -2.07 6.66 -15.05
C LEU A 65 -1.59 6.79 -16.50
N GLY A 66 -0.99 7.92 -16.87
CA GLY A 66 -0.38 8.12 -18.18
C GLY A 66 0.72 7.10 -18.47
N MET A 67 1.58 6.82 -17.49
CA MET A 67 2.61 5.79 -17.59
C MET A 67 2.01 4.38 -17.76
N ILE A 68 0.97 4.04 -16.99
CA ILE A 68 0.28 2.76 -17.10
C ILE A 68 -0.29 2.57 -18.52
N PHE A 69 -0.94 3.59 -19.08
CA PHE A 69 -1.46 3.50 -20.46
C PHE A 69 -0.36 3.40 -21.51
N TRP A 70 0.69 4.22 -21.39
CA TRP A 70 1.78 4.25 -22.37
C TRP A 70 2.53 2.92 -22.45
N PHE A 71 2.70 2.24 -21.31
CA PHE A 71 3.39 0.97 -21.22
C PHE A 71 2.44 -0.21 -20.95
N TYR A 72 1.15 -0.09 -21.26
CA TYR A 72 0.19 -1.17 -21.03
C TYR A 72 0.49 -2.38 -21.93
N PRO A 73 0.46 -3.63 -21.42
CA PRO A 73 0.16 -4.07 -20.06
C PRO A 73 1.41 -4.29 -19.17
N ALA A 74 2.59 -3.82 -19.59
CA ALA A 74 3.87 -4.11 -18.93
C ALA A 74 4.02 -3.50 -17.52
N LEU A 75 3.39 -2.35 -17.25
CA LEU A 75 3.43 -1.70 -15.92
C LEU A 75 2.25 -2.07 -15.01
N GLY A 76 1.24 -2.77 -15.51
CA GLY A 76 0.07 -3.16 -14.72
C GLY A 76 -1.07 -3.72 -15.55
N GLY A 77 -1.86 -4.59 -14.92
CA GLY A 77 -3.12 -5.11 -15.47
C GLY A 77 -4.29 -4.13 -15.33
N LEU A 78 -5.46 -4.57 -15.80
CA LEU A 78 -6.71 -3.78 -15.76
C LEU A 78 -7.06 -3.31 -14.35
N GLU A 79 -6.72 -4.07 -13.31
CA GLU A 79 -6.97 -3.67 -11.92
C GLU A 79 -6.22 -2.39 -11.54
N TYR A 80 -5.02 -2.14 -12.09
CA TYR A 80 -4.26 -0.93 -11.83
C TYR A 80 -4.87 0.27 -12.56
N VAL A 81 -5.37 0.07 -13.78
CA VAL A 81 -6.07 1.10 -14.55
C VAL A 81 -7.34 1.54 -13.82
N VAL A 82 -8.18 0.58 -13.41
CA VAL A 82 -9.42 0.87 -12.67
C VAL A 82 -9.11 1.57 -11.35
N HIS A 83 -8.11 1.08 -10.60
CA HIS A 83 -7.69 1.72 -9.36
C HIS A 83 -7.32 3.19 -9.57
N HIS A 84 -6.45 3.49 -10.54
CA HIS A 84 -5.99 4.86 -10.78
C HIS A 84 -7.09 5.77 -11.31
N LEU A 85 -7.99 5.28 -12.18
CA LEU A 85 -9.13 6.08 -12.65
C LEU A 85 -10.06 6.48 -11.50
N LEU A 86 -10.40 5.53 -10.61
CA LEU A 86 -11.23 5.80 -9.44
C LEU A 86 -10.53 6.74 -8.45
N SER A 87 -9.22 6.56 -8.23
CA SER A 87 -8.41 7.43 -7.38
C SER A 87 -8.32 8.85 -7.94
N VAL A 88 -8.00 9.03 -9.23
CA VAL A 88 -7.96 10.35 -9.88
C VAL A 88 -9.31 11.05 -9.78
N ALA A 89 -10.40 10.37 -10.12
CA ALA A 89 -11.75 10.95 -10.05
C ALA A 89 -12.09 11.43 -8.62
N SER A 90 -11.84 10.59 -7.62
CA SER A 90 -12.17 10.90 -6.21
C SER A 90 -11.29 12.02 -5.64
N VAL A 91 -9.98 11.93 -5.84
CA VAL A 91 -9.01 12.89 -5.29
C VAL A 91 -9.15 14.24 -5.99
N ALA A 92 -9.34 14.27 -7.32
CA ALA A 92 -9.58 15.52 -8.05
C ALA A 92 -10.89 16.17 -7.63
N TYR A 93 -11.97 15.39 -7.44
CA TYR A 93 -13.23 15.91 -6.93
C TYR A 93 -13.05 16.58 -5.56
N ALA A 94 -12.43 15.88 -4.61
CA ALA A 94 -12.23 16.40 -3.25
C ALA A 94 -11.29 17.62 -3.21
N MET A 95 -10.29 17.66 -4.09
CA MET A 95 -9.43 18.83 -4.28
C MET A 95 -10.21 20.04 -4.82
N LEU A 96 -10.99 19.86 -5.89
CA LEU A 96 -11.66 20.96 -6.59
C LEU A 96 -12.85 21.52 -5.83
N THR A 97 -13.57 20.68 -5.10
CA THR A 97 -14.81 21.07 -4.40
C THR A 97 -14.62 21.35 -2.93
N GLY A 98 -13.54 20.84 -2.31
CA GLY A 98 -13.37 20.85 -0.86
C GLY A 98 -14.23 19.82 -0.13
N GLU A 99 -15.08 19.06 -0.82
CA GLU A 99 -15.96 18.08 -0.19
C GLU A 99 -15.31 16.69 -0.07
N GLY A 100 -15.63 15.98 1.00
CA GLY A 100 -15.21 14.59 1.21
C GLY A 100 -13.71 14.41 1.39
N GLN A 101 -12.97 15.47 1.72
CA GLN A 101 -11.52 15.41 1.90
C GLN A 101 -11.14 14.42 3.00
N LEU A 102 -11.87 14.39 4.13
CA LEU A 102 -11.67 13.40 5.20
C LEU A 102 -11.61 11.95 4.66
N TYR A 103 -12.65 11.54 3.93
CA TYR A 103 -12.72 10.17 3.40
C TYR A 103 -11.65 9.90 2.35
N THR A 104 -11.33 10.92 1.55
CA THR A 104 -10.24 10.84 0.57
C THR A 104 -8.91 10.59 1.29
N TYR A 105 -8.62 11.31 2.37
CA TYR A 105 -7.42 11.09 3.18
C TYR A 105 -7.41 9.75 3.90
N MET A 106 -8.55 9.30 4.44
CA MET A 106 -8.65 7.94 4.99
C MET A 106 -8.27 6.88 3.95
N VAL A 107 -8.69 7.03 2.71
CA VAL A 107 -8.28 6.14 1.60
C VAL A 107 -6.79 6.32 1.28
N LEU A 108 -6.27 7.54 1.22
CA LEU A 108 -4.87 7.82 0.88
C LEU A 108 -3.85 7.33 1.91
N ILE A 109 -4.24 7.11 3.18
CA ILE A 109 -3.40 6.40 4.17
C ILE A 109 -2.98 5.02 3.63
N SER A 110 -3.76 4.39 2.76
CA SER A 110 -3.40 3.11 2.14
C SER A 110 -2.11 3.15 1.31
N GLU A 111 -1.65 4.33 0.88
CA GLU A 111 -0.35 4.51 0.23
C GLU A 111 0.83 4.18 1.14
N THR A 112 0.63 4.09 2.47
CA THR A 112 1.66 3.64 3.43
C THR A 112 2.24 2.26 3.08
N THR A 113 1.47 1.43 2.36
CA THR A 113 1.89 0.11 1.90
C THR A 113 2.82 0.14 0.68
N THR A 114 2.78 1.21 -0.12
CA THR A 114 3.49 1.35 -1.40
C THR A 114 5.02 1.27 -1.25
N PRO A 115 5.67 1.95 -0.29
CA PRO A 115 7.12 1.82 -0.06
C PRO A 115 7.54 0.36 0.24
N GLY A 116 6.74 -0.36 1.02
CA GLY A 116 6.98 -1.77 1.33
C GLY A 116 6.94 -2.65 0.08
N ILE A 117 5.90 -2.48 -0.75
CA ILE A 117 5.73 -3.21 -2.02
C ILE A 117 6.88 -2.91 -2.99
N ASN A 118 7.29 -1.64 -3.11
CA ASN A 118 8.41 -1.25 -3.97
C ASN A 118 9.74 -1.84 -3.47
N LEU A 119 10.01 -1.79 -2.16
CA LEU A 119 11.18 -2.43 -1.57
C LEU A 119 11.21 -3.93 -1.86
N ARG A 120 10.06 -4.61 -1.74
CA ARG A 120 9.96 -6.04 -2.08
C ARG A 120 10.34 -6.32 -3.52
N TRP A 121 9.89 -5.47 -4.43
CA TRP A 121 10.22 -5.57 -5.85
C TRP A 121 11.71 -5.35 -6.08
N TYR A 122 12.33 -4.32 -5.49
CA TYR A 122 13.78 -4.10 -5.63
C TYR A 122 14.60 -5.29 -5.13
N LEU A 123 14.22 -5.87 -3.98
CA LEU A 123 14.85 -7.07 -3.45
C LEU A 123 14.67 -8.28 -4.38
N ASP A 124 13.53 -8.39 -5.05
CA ASP A 124 13.28 -9.47 -6.01
C ASP A 124 14.17 -9.32 -7.26
N THR A 125 14.13 -8.14 -7.88
CA THR A 125 14.85 -7.83 -9.11
C THR A 125 16.38 -7.89 -8.96
N THR A 126 16.90 -7.71 -7.74
CA THR A 126 18.32 -7.86 -7.40
C THR A 126 18.71 -9.27 -6.95
N GLY A 127 17.79 -10.25 -7.04
CA GLY A 127 18.07 -11.65 -6.69
C GLY A 127 18.03 -11.96 -5.19
N MET A 128 17.56 -11.03 -4.36
CA MET A 128 17.58 -11.13 -2.89
C MET A 128 16.33 -11.79 -2.27
N LYS A 129 15.53 -12.53 -3.05
CA LYS A 129 14.34 -13.28 -2.55
C LYS A 129 14.62 -14.22 -1.37
N GLY A 130 15.84 -14.73 -1.25
CA GLY A 130 16.26 -15.63 -0.17
C GLY A 130 16.74 -14.95 1.11
N SER A 131 16.83 -13.61 1.11
CA SER A 131 17.39 -12.86 2.25
C SER A 131 16.42 -12.74 3.42
N ARG A 132 16.96 -12.57 4.65
CA ARG A 132 16.16 -12.22 5.83
C ARG A 132 15.39 -10.91 5.63
N THR A 133 15.98 -9.94 4.93
CA THR A 133 15.34 -8.66 4.58
C THR A 133 14.07 -8.87 3.76
N TYR A 134 14.09 -9.76 2.77
CA TYR A 134 12.91 -10.08 1.95
C TYR A 134 11.78 -10.72 2.77
N LEU A 135 12.13 -11.55 3.76
CA LEU A 135 11.18 -12.15 4.69
C LEU A 135 10.55 -11.08 5.60
N ILE A 136 11.37 -10.28 6.28
CA ILE A 136 10.93 -9.21 7.19
C ILE A 136 10.04 -8.22 6.44
N ASN A 137 10.47 -7.75 5.27
CA ASN A 137 9.65 -6.89 4.41
C ASN A 137 8.29 -7.52 4.07
N GLY A 138 8.24 -8.83 3.80
CA GLY A 138 6.98 -9.54 3.55
C GLY A 138 6.02 -9.54 4.74
N VAL A 139 6.55 -9.70 5.96
CA VAL A 139 5.76 -9.61 7.21
C VAL A 139 5.26 -8.18 7.42
N VAL A 140 6.13 -7.18 7.24
CA VAL A 140 5.78 -5.76 7.37
C VAL A 140 4.67 -5.37 6.40
N ILE A 141 4.77 -5.77 5.12
CA ILE A 141 3.72 -5.53 4.12
C ILE A 141 2.41 -6.18 4.54
N PHE A 142 2.44 -7.42 5.03
CA PHE A 142 1.23 -8.12 5.46
C PHE A 142 0.51 -7.37 6.60
N ILE A 143 1.25 -6.94 7.61
CA ILE A 143 0.69 -6.19 8.76
C ILE A 143 0.18 -4.82 8.28
N ALA A 144 1.00 -4.08 7.53
CA ALA A 144 0.62 -2.76 7.00
C ALA A 144 -0.64 -2.84 6.13
N TRP A 145 -0.77 -3.88 5.31
CA TRP A 145 -1.95 -4.11 4.48
C TRP A 145 -3.19 -4.40 5.32
N LEU A 146 -3.08 -5.27 6.32
CA LEU A 146 -4.19 -5.56 7.23
C LEU A 146 -4.69 -4.28 7.90
N VAL A 147 -3.79 -3.47 8.46
CA VAL A 147 -4.16 -2.25 9.18
C VAL A 147 -4.70 -1.17 8.22
N ALA A 148 -3.92 -0.77 7.21
CA ALA A 148 -4.20 0.39 6.39
C ALA A 148 -5.23 0.15 5.26
N ARG A 149 -5.44 -1.11 4.85
CA ARG A 149 -6.30 -1.45 3.70
C ARG A 149 -7.50 -2.33 4.06
N ILE A 150 -7.48 -3.03 5.20
CA ILE A 150 -8.63 -3.83 5.68
C ILE A 150 -9.30 -3.16 6.87
N LEU A 151 -8.59 -2.99 7.99
CA LEU A 151 -9.15 -2.40 9.21
C LEU A 151 -9.58 -0.94 9.00
N LEU A 152 -8.73 -0.13 8.36
CA LEU A 152 -9.06 1.27 8.06
C LEU A 152 -10.25 1.41 7.11
N PHE A 153 -10.43 0.51 6.15
CA PHE A 153 -11.61 0.52 5.28
C PHE A 153 -12.89 0.14 6.04
N MET A 154 -12.83 -0.82 6.96
CA MET A 154 -13.96 -1.09 7.86
C MET A 154 -14.32 0.15 8.70
N TYR A 155 -13.31 0.84 9.24
CA TYR A 155 -13.50 2.09 9.95
C TYR A 155 -14.11 3.19 9.05
N LEU A 156 -13.62 3.32 7.81
CA LEU A 156 -14.17 4.26 6.83
C LEU A 156 -15.66 4.01 6.57
N PHE A 157 -16.08 2.75 6.38
CA PHE A 157 -17.49 2.42 6.19
C PHE A 157 -18.33 2.71 7.42
N TYR A 158 -17.81 2.40 8.61
CA TYR A 158 -18.45 2.74 9.87
C TYR A 158 -18.63 4.27 10.01
N HIS A 159 -17.59 5.05 9.69
CA HIS A 159 -17.65 6.51 9.75
C HIS A 159 -18.63 7.10 8.73
N LEU A 160 -18.65 6.58 7.49
CA LEU A 160 -19.63 6.95 6.46
C LEU A 160 -21.07 6.65 6.91
N TYR A 161 -21.28 5.52 7.61
CA TYR A 161 -22.59 5.16 8.14
C TYR A 161 -23.05 6.16 9.22
N LEU A 162 -22.19 6.48 10.19
CA LEU A 162 -22.51 7.46 11.24
C LEU A 162 -22.79 8.85 10.67
N HIS A 163 -22.02 9.27 9.66
CA HIS A 163 -22.08 10.59 9.06
C HIS A 163 -22.92 10.63 7.78
N TYR A 164 -23.79 9.64 7.57
CA TYR A 164 -24.59 9.48 6.36
C TYR A 164 -25.39 10.75 6.01
N GLN A 165 -25.95 11.41 7.02
CA GLN A 165 -26.70 12.65 6.84
C GLN A 165 -25.84 13.83 6.37
N GLN A 166 -24.54 13.86 6.72
CA GLN A 166 -23.60 14.87 6.26
C GLN A 166 -23.18 14.61 4.80
N VAL A 167 -22.92 13.35 4.45
CA VAL A 167 -22.62 12.94 3.06
C VAL A 167 -23.78 13.31 2.13
N LYS A 168 -25.03 13.22 2.60
CA LYS A 168 -26.22 13.65 1.84
C LYS A 168 -26.24 15.14 1.50
N GLN A 169 -25.45 15.98 2.17
CA GLN A 169 -25.36 17.42 1.89
C GLN A 169 -24.34 17.75 0.80
N MET A 170 -23.43 16.83 0.46
CA MET A 170 -22.47 17.00 -0.64
C MET A 170 -23.17 17.11 -2.00
N HIS A 171 -22.45 17.53 -3.04
CA HIS A 171 -23.00 17.44 -4.40
C HIS A 171 -23.29 15.99 -4.81
N ILE A 172 -24.15 15.83 -5.82
CA ILE A 172 -24.56 14.51 -6.32
C ILE A 172 -23.36 13.63 -6.73
N ILE A 173 -22.36 14.23 -7.37
CA ILE A 173 -21.11 13.55 -7.77
C ILE A 173 -20.35 13.08 -6.52
N GLY A 174 -20.22 13.93 -5.51
CA GLY A 174 -19.58 13.59 -4.25
C GLY A 174 -20.23 12.43 -3.52
N LYS A 175 -21.57 12.36 -3.52
CA LYS A 175 -22.32 11.21 -2.96
C LYS A 175 -21.97 9.92 -3.68
N PHE A 176 -21.99 9.94 -5.02
CA PHE A 176 -21.64 8.76 -5.82
C PHE A 176 -20.21 8.32 -5.59
N LEU A 177 -19.26 9.26 -5.50
CA LEU A 177 -17.85 8.93 -5.24
C LEU A 177 -17.67 8.38 -3.82
N ALA A 178 -18.27 9.02 -2.81
CA ALA A 178 -18.15 8.61 -1.40
C ALA A 178 -18.74 7.22 -1.13
N PHE A 179 -19.87 6.88 -1.76
CA PHE A 179 -20.50 5.56 -1.56
C PHE A 179 -20.07 4.50 -2.58
N GLY A 180 -19.63 4.88 -3.78
CA GLY A 180 -19.31 3.95 -4.87
C GLY A 180 -17.84 3.53 -4.87
N VAL A 181 -16.91 4.46 -4.68
CA VAL A 181 -15.48 4.18 -4.86
C VAL A 181 -14.91 3.34 -3.71
N PRO A 182 -15.13 3.65 -2.42
CA PRO A 182 -14.55 2.88 -1.33
C PRO A 182 -14.93 1.39 -1.33
N PRO A 183 -16.18 0.96 -1.63
CA PRO A 183 -16.50 -0.47 -1.76
C PRO A 183 -15.71 -1.19 -2.87
N ILE A 184 -15.55 -0.56 -4.03
CA ILE A 184 -14.78 -1.15 -5.14
C ILE A 184 -13.31 -1.31 -4.71
N LEU A 185 -12.73 -0.27 -4.12
CA LEU A 185 -11.36 -0.32 -3.59
C LEU A 185 -11.21 -1.36 -2.46
N ALA A 186 -12.21 -1.54 -1.61
CA ALA A 186 -12.20 -2.55 -0.56
C ALA A 186 -12.16 -3.98 -1.13
N VAL A 187 -12.95 -4.27 -2.16
CA VAL A 187 -12.91 -5.57 -2.86
C VAL A 187 -11.53 -5.83 -3.45
N MET A 188 -10.94 -4.83 -4.11
CA MET A 188 -9.58 -4.92 -4.66
C MET A 188 -8.54 -5.15 -3.56
N ASN A 189 -8.66 -4.43 -2.43
CA ASN A 189 -7.79 -4.60 -1.27
C ASN A 189 -7.86 -6.01 -0.67
N VAL A 190 -9.04 -6.62 -0.60
CA VAL A 190 -9.21 -8.02 -0.15
C VAL A 190 -8.57 -9.00 -1.15
N MET A 191 -8.78 -8.80 -2.45
CA MET A 191 -8.17 -9.64 -3.49
C MET A 191 -6.63 -9.61 -3.41
N TRP A 192 -6.04 -8.42 -3.31
CA TRP A 192 -4.59 -8.25 -3.19
C TRP A 192 -4.06 -8.76 -1.86
N PHE A 193 -4.79 -8.59 -0.76
CA PHE A 193 -4.41 -9.17 0.54
C PHE A 193 -4.31 -10.70 0.45
N GLY A 194 -5.23 -11.35 -0.27
CA GLY A 194 -5.16 -12.78 -0.56
C GLY A 194 -3.88 -13.17 -1.32
N LYS A 195 -3.43 -12.36 -2.29
CA LYS A 195 -2.15 -12.58 -2.99
C LYS A 195 -0.95 -12.44 -2.05
N ILE A 196 -0.94 -11.41 -1.19
CA ILE A 196 0.13 -11.15 -0.21
C ILE A 196 0.23 -12.29 0.80
N PHE A 197 -0.89 -12.72 1.36
CA PHE A 197 -0.94 -13.83 2.31
C PHE A 197 -0.41 -15.13 1.72
N LYS A 198 -0.84 -15.49 0.49
CA LYS A 198 -0.31 -16.65 -0.24
C LYS A 198 1.19 -16.53 -0.48
N GLY A 199 1.66 -15.34 -0.88
CA GLY A 199 3.08 -15.06 -1.09
C GLY A 199 3.91 -15.23 0.18
N LEU A 200 3.44 -14.69 1.32
CA LEU A 200 4.12 -14.79 2.61
C LEU A 200 4.19 -16.24 3.11
N LYS A 201 3.10 -17.01 3.02
CA LYS A 201 3.09 -18.44 3.36
C LYS A 201 4.17 -19.21 2.59
N LYS A 202 4.30 -18.95 1.29
CA LYS A 202 5.32 -19.59 0.44
C LYS A 202 6.74 -19.23 0.89
N THR A 203 7.00 -17.96 1.22
CA THR A 203 8.31 -17.51 1.71
C THR A 203 8.66 -18.15 3.06
N LEU A 204 7.71 -18.22 4.00
CA LEU A 204 7.91 -18.84 5.31
C LEU A 204 8.18 -20.34 5.20
N ALA A 205 7.41 -21.07 4.39
CA ALA A 205 7.62 -22.51 4.17
C ALA A 205 9.02 -22.79 3.62
N LYS A 206 9.48 -21.99 2.64
CA LYS A 206 10.84 -22.12 2.08
C LYS A 206 11.92 -21.81 3.11
N SER A 207 11.76 -20.74 3.89
CA SER A 207 12.71 -20.36 4.95
C SER A 207 12.85 -21.46 6.01
N HIS A 208 11.74 -22.11 6.38
CA HIS A 208 11.75 -23.20 7.35
C HIS A 208 12.51 -24.42 6.82
N ILE A 209 12.29 -24.81 5.56
CA ILE A 209 13.02 -25.92 4.91
C ILE A 209 14.53 -25.64 4.92
N LEU A 210 14.95 -24.46 4.45
CA LEU A 210 16.37 -24.08 4.41
C LEU A 210 17.02 -24.07 5.80
N SER A 211 16.28 -23.62 6.83
CA SER A 211 16.79 -23.64 8.21
C SER A 211 16.98 -25.07 8.75
N ARG A 212 16.10 -26.01 8.37
CA ARG A 212 16.25 -27.43 8.75
C ARG A 212 17.39 -28.11 8.03
N GLU A 213 17.55 -27.87 6.72
CA GLU A 213 18.69 -28.39 5.96
C GLU A 213 20.02 -27.90 6.52
N ALA A 214 20.12 -26.60 6.83
CA ALA A 214 21.31 -26.03 7.44
C ALA A 214 21.59 -26.59 8.85
N ALA A 215 20.55 -26.85 9.64
CA ALA A 215 20.71 -27.49 10.95
C ALA A 215 21.19 -28.95 10.80
N SER A 216 20.67 -29.70 9.83
CA SER A 216 21.08 -31.09 9.57
C SER A 216 22.52 -31.21 9.06
N THR A 217 23.00 -30.27 8.23
CA THR A 217 24.40 -30.28 7.74
C THR A 217 25.39 -29.85 8.82
N CYS A 218 24.99 -29.01 9.77
CA CYS A 218 25.84 -28.59 10.88
C CYS A 218 26.05 -29.67 11.96
N VAL A 219 25.17 -30.69 12.00
CA VAL A 219 25.27 -31.85 12.93
C VAL A 219 26.24 -32.94 12.43
N LEU A 220 26.79 -32.83 11.21
CA LEU A 220 27.81 -33.75 10.68
C LEU A 220 29.20 -33.09 10.62
N PRO A 221 29.96 -33.07 11.73
CA PRO A 221 31.42 -33.12 11.66
C PRO A 221 31.96 -34.42 12.30
N THR A 222 33.02 -34.96 11.68
CA THR A 222 33.86 -36.11 12.11
C THR A 222 33.45 -37.51 11.66
N ALA A 223 33.77 -37.86 10.42
CA ALA A 223 34.44 -39.13 10.16
C ALA A 223 35.83 -38.80 9.59
N LEU A 224 36.85 -38.86 10.44
CA LEU A 224 38.25 -38.76 10.05
C LEU A 224 38.58 -39.92 9.09
N PRO A 225 39.27 -39.69 7.95
CA PRO A 225 39.89 -40.78 7.23
C PRO A 225 41.10 -41.24 8.05
N VAL A 226 41.05 -42.49 8.53
CA VAL A 226 42.20 -43.15 9.13
C VAL A 226 43.26 -43.33 8.02
N MET A 227 44.28 -42.47 8.01
CA MET A 227 45.52 -42.73 7.30
C MET A 227 46.29 -43.81 8.04
N TYR A 228 46.26 -45.05 7.53
CA TYR A 228 47.31 -46.01 7.84
C TYR A 228 48.47 -45.79 6.88
N SER A 229 49.47 -45.05 7.36
CA SER A 229 50.87 -45.18 6.92
C SER A 229 51.47 -46.40 7.63
N GLY A 230 52.15 -47.26 6.89
CA GLY A 230 52.80 -48.44 7.43
C GLY A 230 53.62 -49.17 6.38
N ALA A 231 54.72 -48.55 5.96
CA ALA A 231 55.86 -49.24 5.36
C ALA A 231 56.97 -49.32 6.42
N PHE A 232 57.41 -50.52 6.79
CA PHE A 232 58.79 -50.84 7.20
C PHE A 232 58.92 -52.36 7.41
N MET A 233 59.83 -52.96 6.64
CA MET A 233 60.48 -54.29 6.73
C MET A 233 59.65 -55.56 6.90
#